data_AF-A0A1I1KFC9-F1
#
_entry.id   AF-A0A1I1KFC9-F1
#
_cell.length_a   1.000
_cell.length_b   1.000
_cell.length_c   1.000
_cell.angle_alpha   90.00
_cell.angle_beta   90.00
_cell.angle_gamma   90.00
#
_symmetry.space_group_name_H-M   'P 1'
#
loop_
_entity.id
_entity.type
_entity.pdbx_description
1 polymer ?
#
loop_
_entity_poly.entity_id
_entity_poly.type
_entity_poly.pdbx_seq_one_letter_code
_entity_poly.pdbx_strand_id
1 'polypeptide(L)'
;MTKTTYVATAPDGSQHTRKTDRTYTHAVLLEGEEGWGAVGFCGRPDLADKKRGEHPGSIVVECGVLGDRAADMPEAEASENVETVAPEAGDAPEGPKGSIGGLVQKLLLEPDLGYREIVDRVVAEFPEAKTSTRSVASVAAVLRKKGVEVPRRR
;
A
#
# COMPACT_ATOMS: atom_id res chain seq x y z
N MET A 1 -10.30 -25.48 -3.47
CA MET A 1 -9.24 -24.46 -3.29
C MET A 1 -9.91 -23.10 -3.24
N THR A 2 -9.75 -22.36 -2.16
CA THR A 2 -10.25 -20.97 -2.02
C THR A 2 -9.45 -20.08 -2.95
N LYS A 3 -10.13 -19.42 -3.89
CA LYS A 3 -9.48 -18.48 -4.82
C LYS A 3 -9.25 -17.17 -4.08
N THR A 4 -8.01 -16.73 -4.02
CA THR A 4 -7.61 -15.45 -3.43
C THR A 4 -7.68 -14.37 -4.50
N THR A 5 -8.22 -13.20 -4.15
CA THR A 5 -8.20 -12.02 -5.01
C THR A 5 -6.96 -11.21 -4.67
N TYR A 6 -6.07 -11.05 -5.64
CA TYR A 6 -4.89 -10.20 -5.52
C TYR A 6 -5.18 -8.83 -6.14
N VAL A 7 -4.70 -7.77 -5.51
CA VAL A 7 -4.79 -6.39 -6.00
C VAL A 7 -3.40 -5.80 -6.18
N ALA A 8 -3.17 -5.18 -7.33
CA ALA A 8 -1.98 -4.42 -7.66
C ALA A 8 -2.38 -2.96 -7.85
N THR A 9 -1.73 -2.04 -7.15
CA THR A 9 -2.03 -0.60 -7.23
C THR A 9 -0.92 0.08 -8.02
N ALA A 10 -1.31 0.76 -9.09
CA ALA A 10 -0.45 1.60 -9.91
C ALA A 10 -0.14 2.94 -9.21
N PRO A 11 0.88 3.69 -9.67
CA PRO A 11 1.30 4.95 -9.05
C PRO A 11 0.25 6.07 -9.16
N ASP A 12 -0.61 6.00 -10.16
CA ASP A 12 -1.76 6.88 -10.38
C ASP A 12 -2.96 6.54 -9.46
N GLY A 13 -2.87 5.46 -8.69
CA GLY A 13 -3.94 4.93 -7.85
C GLY A 13 -4.85 3.92 -8.54
N SER A 14 -4.64 3.64 -9.83
CA SER A 14 -5.41 2.64 -10.57
C SER A 14 -5.17 1.25 -9.98
N GLN A 15 -6.25 0.49 -9.76
CA GLN A 15 -6.17 -0.84 -9.16
C GLN A 15 -6.46 -1.93 -10.20
N HIS A 16 -5.60 -2.94 -10.23
CA HIS A 16 -5.78 -4.14 -11.04
C HIS A 16 -5.95 -5.34 -10.16
N THR A 17 -7.04 -6.08 -10.35
CA THR A 17 -7.33 -7.27 -9.55
C THR A 17 -7.20 -8.55 -10.36
N ARG A 18 -6.80 -9.64 -9.69
CA ARG A 18 -6.78 -10.98 -10.27
C ARG A 18 -7.18 -12.03 -9.24
N LYS A 19 -8.23 -12.77 -9.55
CA LYS A 19 -8.70 -13.90 -8.74
C LYS A 19 -8.02 -15.19 -9.18
N THR A 20 -7.30 -15.86 -8.28
CA THR A 20 -6.57 -17.10 -8.57
C THR A 20 -6.40 -17.98 -7.33
N ASP A 21 -6.17 -19.27 -7.54
CA ASP A 21 -5.72 -20.21 -6.51
C ASP A 21 -4.20 -20.14 -6.25
N ARG A 22 -3.45 -19.41 -7.10
CA ARG A 22 -1.99 -19.29 -7.00
C ARG A 22 -1.58 -18.12 -6.11
N THR A 23 -0.44 -18.26 -5.43
CA THR A 23 0.12 -17.17 -4.63
C THR A 23 0.90 -16.19 -5.50
N TYR A 24 0.39 -14.96 -5.60
CA TYR A 24 1.07 -13.85 -6.25
C TYR A 24 1.57 -12.85 -5.20
N THR A 25 2.81 -12.39 -5.36
CA THR A 25 3.45 -11.42 -4.45
C THR A 25 3.75 -10.11 -5.17
N HIS A 26 3.89 -10.14 -6.49
CA HIS A 26 4.24 -8.99 -7.31
C HIS A 26 3.37 -8.94 -8.56
N ALA A 27 3.14 -7.75 -9.10
CA ALA A 27 2.55 -7.54 -10.41
C ALA A 27 3.42 -6.59 -11.22
N VAL A 28 3.40 -6.80 -12.53
CA VAL A 28 4.06 -5.94 -13.51
C VAL A 28 2.98 -5.09 -14.15
N LEU A 29 3.09 -3.78 -14.01
CA LEU A 29 2.17 -2.81 -14.58
C LEU A 29 2.91 -2.02 -15.66
N LEU A 30 2.23 -1.72 -16.76
CA LEU A 30 2.75 -0.94 -17.87
C LEU A 30 1.85 0.26 -18.10
N GLU A 31 2.45 1.43 -18.24
CA GLU A 31 1.76 2.64 -18.64
C GLU A 31 1.48 2.59 -20.15
N GLY A 32 0.21 2.64 -20.52
CA GLY A 32 -0.26 2.76 -21.90
C GLY A 32 -1.01 4.08 -22.11
N GLU A 33 -1.56 4.26 -23.31
CA GLU A 33 -2.29 5.49 -23.68
C GLU A 33 -3.57 5.70 -22.86
N GLU A 34 -4.17 4.63 -22.36
CA GLU A 34 -5.38 4.64 -21.53
C GLU A 34 -5.08 4.58 -20.01
N GLY A 35 -3.80 4.69 -19.63
CA GLY A 35 -3.33 4.60 -18.24
C GLY A 35 -2.58 3.31 -17.93
N TRP A 36 -2.47 2.99 -16.65
CA TRP A 36 -1.73 1.81 -16.20
C TRP A 36 -2.52 0.53 -16.47
N GLY A 37 -1.85 -0.50 -16.96
CA GLY A 37 -2.40 -1.81 -17.25
C GLY A 37 -1.56 -2.94 -16.64
N ALA A 38 -2.22 -3.97 -16.09
CA ALA A 38 -1.52 -5.13 -15.54
C ALA A 38 -1.05 -6.11 -16.63
N VAL A 39 0.25 -6.13 -16.87
CA VAL A 39 0.92 -7.06 -17.82
C VAL A 39 1.05 -8.47 -17.24
N GLY A 40 1.17 -8.60 -15.92
CA GLY A 40 1.22 -9.91 -15.30
C GLY A 40 1.28 -9.90 -13.78
N PHE A 41 0.81 -10.99 -13.19
CA PHE A 41 0.98 -11.28 -11.77
C PHE A 41 2.02 -12.39 -11.62
N CYS A 42 2.99 -12.16 -10.74
CA CYS A 42 4.16 -13.01 -10.50
C CYS A 42 4.26 -13.39 -9.02
N GLY A 43 4.49 -14.67 -8.75
CA GLY A 43 4.63 -15.20 -7.38
C GLY A 43 6.00 -14.92 -6.76
N ARG A 44 6.96 -14.51 -7.59
CA ARG A 44 8.35 -14.29 -7.21
C ARG A 44 8.85 -12.95 -7.78
N PRO A 45 9.71 -12.24 -7.05
CA PRO A 45 10.29 -10.98 -7.51
C PRO A 45 11.17 -11.18 -8.75
N ASP A 46 11.95 -12.27 -8.80
CA ASP A 46 12.82 -12.60 -9.93
C ASP A 46 12.04 -12.78 -11.25
N LEU A 47 10.83 -13.37 -11.20
CA LEU A 47 9.95 -13.48 -12.37
C LEU A 47 9.33 -12.15 -12.77
N ALA A 48 9.07 -11.26 -11.80
CA ALA A 48 8.54 -9.93 -12.07
C ALA A 48 9.60 -9.04 -12.73
N ASP A 49 10.85 -9.08 -12.25
CA ASP A 49 11.97 -8.36 -12.85
C ASP A 49 12.28 -8.82 -14.28
N LYS A 50 12.25 -10.14 -14.52
CA LYS A 50 12.40 -10.69 -15.86
C LYS A 50 11.32 -10.15 -16.80
N LYS A 51 10.07 -10.17 -16.35
CA LYS A 51 8.94 -9.69 -17.14
C LYS A 51 8.96 -8.17 -17.33
N ARG A 52 9.47 -7.41 -16.35
CA ARG A 52 9.74 -5.98 -16.51
C ARG A 52 10.73 -5.72 -17.65
N GLY A 53 11.75 -6.57 -17.78
CA GLY A 53 12.73 -6.48 -18.87
C GLY A 53 12.14 -6.70 -20.27
N GLU A 54 11.04 -7.44 -20.39
CA GLU A 54 10.33 -7.69 -21.66
C GLU A 54 9.43 -6.51 -22.06
N HIS A 55 9.07 -5.65 -21.11
CA HIS A 55 8.15 -4.53 -21.30
C HIS A 55 8.81 -3.21 -20.86
N PRO A 56 9.51 -2.50 -21.75
CA PRO A 56 10.13 -1.22 -21.40
C PRO A 56 9.05 -0.21 -20.94
N GLY A 57 9.32 0.50 -19.85
CA GLY A 57 8.34 1.40 -19.22
C GLY A 57 7.41 0.72 -18.21
N SER A 58 7.53 -0.59 -18.00
CA SER A 58 6.79 -1.26 -16.93
C SER A 58 7.44 -1.09 -15.56
N ILE A 59 6.61 -1.11 -14.53
CA ILE A 59 7.00 -1.09 -13.12
C ILE A 59 6.61 -2.40 -12.45
N VAL A 60 7.31 -2.74 -11.37
CA VAL A 60 6.94 -3.87 -10.50
C VAL A 60 6.33 -3.29 -9.23
N VAL A 61 5.13 -3.75 -8.89
CA VAL A 61 4.43 -3.39 -7.66
C VAL A 61 4.17 -4.64 -6.81
N GLU A 62 4.10 -4.47 -5.50
CA GLU A 62 3.73 -5.56 -4.59
C GLU A 62 2.21 -5.80 -4.65
N CYS A 63 1.81 -7.07 -4.69
CA CYS A 63 0.41 -7.45 -4.67
C CYS A 63 -0.11 -7.52 -3.23
N GLY A 64 -1.19 -6.80 -2.97
CA GLY A 64 -2.03 -7.02 -1.80
C GLY A 64 -2.97 -8.20 -2.00
N VAL A 65 -3.38 -8.84 -0.90
CA VAL A 65 -4.52 -9.75 -0.91
C VAL A 65 -5.76 -8.95 -0.55
N LEU A 66 -6.69 -8.85 -1.50
CA LEU A 66 -8.04 -8.34 -1.26
C LEU A 66 -8.83 -9.48 -0.61
N GLY A 67 -8.66 -9.65 0.71
CA GLY A 67 -9.31 -10.72 1.48
C GLY A 67 -10.84 -10.64 1.36
N ASP A 68 -11.51 -11.79 1.45
CA ASP A 68 -12.97 -12.00 1.48
C ASP A 68 -13.68 -11.25 2.64
N ARG A 69 -13.53 -9.93 2.74
CA ARG A 69 -14.50 -9.06 3.42
C ARG A 69 -15.42 -8.45 2.39
N ALA A 70 -16.32 -9.30 1.89
CA ALA A 70 -17.62 -8.83 1.47
C ALA A 70 -18.38 -8.37 2.73
N ALA A 71 -18.23 -7.10 3.08
CA ALA A 71 -19.18 -6.31 3.87
C ALA A 71 -18.68 -4.86 3.92
N ASP A 72 -18.69 -4.15 2.79
CA ASP A 72 -19.59 -3.01 2.55
C ASP A 72 -19.32 -2.44 1.16
N MET A 73 -20.39 -2.36 0.37
CA MET A 73 -20.50 -1.84 -1.00
C MET A 73 -20.34 -0.30 -1.02
N PRO A 74 -20.26 0.41 -2.18
CA PRO A 74 -20.96 0.09 -3.43
C PRO A 74 -20.18 0.18 -4.74
N GLU A 75 -20.72 -0.53 -5.74
CA GLU A 75 -20.69 -0.12 -7.15
C GLU A 75 -20.91 1.39 -7.24
N ALA A 76 -19.88 2.13 -7.66
CA ALA A 76 -20.07 3.44 -8.22
C ALA A 76 -19.84 3.30 -9.72
N GLU A 77 -20.95 3.03 -10.41
CA GLU A 77 -21.07 3.27 -11.83
C GLU A 77 -20.77 4.75 -12.14
N ALA A 78 -20.34 4.95 -13.39
CA ALA A 78 -19.94 6.20 -13.99
C ALA A 78 -20.73 7.44 -13.52
N SER A 79 -19.99 8.51 -13.22
CA SER A 79 -20.51 9.85 -13.45
C SER A 79 -19.40 10.73 -14.00
N GLU A 80 -19.66 11.20 -15.22
CA GLU A 80 -18.93 12.22 -15.94
C GLU A 80 -18.75 13.49 -15.09
N ASN A 81 -17.56 14.09 -15.21
CA ASN A 81 -17.33 15.52 -15.45
C ASN A 81 -18.22 16.52 -14.70
N VAL A 82 -17.65 17.29 -13.76
CA VAL A 82 -17.53 18.76 -13.88
C VAL A 82 -16.35 19.26 -13.04
N GLU A 83 -15.44 19.92 -13.75
CA GLU A 83 -14.49 20.96 -13.37
C GLU A 83 -14.73 21.77 -12.08
N THR A 84 -13.59 22.15 -11.47
CA THR A 84 -13.33 23.45 -10.80
C THR A 84 -14.09 23.66 -9.48
N VAL A 85 -13.43 23.86 -8.33
CA VAL A 85 -12.87 25.15 -7.90
C VAL A 85 -11.93 24.86 -6.70
N ALA A 86 -10.66 25.24 -6.81
CA ALA A 86 -9.89 25.67 -5.64
C ALA A 86 -10.33 27.10 -5.30
N PRO A 87 -10.47 27.48 -4.01
CA PRO A 87 -9.28 28.08 -3.39
C PRO A 87 -9.09 27.77 -1.89
N GLU A 88 -7.80 27.67 -1.56
CA GLU A 88 -7.07 28.26 -0.43
C GLU A 88 -7.46 27.99 1.04
N ALA A 89 -6.47 27.35 1.70
CA ALA A 89 -5.85 27.75 2.96
C ALA A 89 -6.70 27.78 4.24
N GLY A 90 -6.70 26.64 4.92
CA GLY A 90 -6.89 26.52 6.36
C GLY A 90 -5.96 25.42 6.91
N ASP A 91 -4.95 25.84 7.65
CA ASP A 91 -3.91 25.00 8.26
C ASP A 91 -4.52 24.09 9.34
N ALA A 92 -4.59 22.78 9.05
CA ALA A 92 -4.48 21.63 9.97
C ALA A 92 -5.05 20.36 9.30
N PRO A 93 -4.24 19.40 8.83
CA PRO A 93 -4.77 18.20 8.20
C PRO A 93 -5.21 17.19 9.27
N GLU A 94 -6.50 17.23 9.64
CA GLU A 94 -7.22 16.05 10.13
C GLU A 94 -7.34 15.06 8.95
N GLY A 95 -6.32 14.21 8.80
CA GLY A 95 -6.20 13.27 7.69
C GLY A 95 -7.16 12.06 7.81
N PRO A 96 -7.65 11.55 6.67
CA PRO A 96 -8.61 10.44 6.60
C PRO A 96 -8.00 9.15 7.15
N LYS A 97 -8.78 8.41 7.96
CA LYS A 97 -8.49 7.08 8.56
C LYS A 97 -7.19 6.44 8.04
N GLY A 98 -6.09 6.69 8.76
CA GLY A 98 -4.74 6.33 8.34
C GLY A 98 -4.57 4.82 8.18
N SER A 99 -3.83 4.39 7.17
CA SER A 99 -3.40 2.99 7.06
C SER A 99 -2.46 2.62 8.22
N ILE A 100 -2.39 1.33 8.60
CA ILE A 100 -1.47 0.84 9.65
C ILE A 100 -0.03 1.33 9.39
N GLY A 101 0.41 1.30 8.13
CA GLY A 101 1.73 1.78 7.73
C GLY A 101 1.91 3.29 7.88
N GLY A 102 0.87 4.08 7.64
CA GLY A 102 0.87 5.53 7.87
C GLY A 102 0.89 5.89 9.36
N LEU A 103 0.11 5.16 10.17
CA LEU A 103 0.11 5.32 11.62
C LEU A 103 1.49 4.96 12.22
N VAL A 104 2.07 3.83 11.83
CA VAL A 104 3.42 3.44 12.27
C VAL A 104 4.47 4.46 11.86
N GLN A 105 4.39 5.01 10.64
CA GLN A 105 5.31 6.07 10.19
C GLN A 105 5.18 7.33 11.05
N LYS A 106 3.96 7.77 11.34
CA LYS A 106 3.70 8.94 12.20
C LYS A 106 4.27 8.73 13.61
N LEU A 107 4.02 7.57 14.20
CA LEU A 107 4.50 7.21 15.55
C LEU A 107 6.03 6.98 15.61
N LEU A 108 6.67 6.64 14.50
CA LEU A 108 8.13 6.52 14.39
C LEU A 108 8.83 7.89 14.33
N LEU A 109 8.13 8.95 13.95
CA LEU A 109 8.64 10.33 13.96
C LEU A 109 8.56 10.96 15.36
N GLU A 110 7.64 10.51 16.21
CA GLU A 110 7.51 10.97 17.60
C GLU A 110 8.65 10.40 18.47
N PRO A 111 9.63 11.21 18.93
CA PRO A 111 10.89 10.73 19.50
C PRO A 111 10.75 10.00 20.84
N ASP A 112 9.68 10.28 21.58
CA ASP A 112 9.48 9.81 22.96
C ASP A 112 8.89 8.39 23.07
N LEU A 113 8.46 7.80 21.95
CA LEU A 113 7.79 6.49 21.96
C LEU A 113 8.77 5.33 21.74
N GLY A 114 8.72 4.29 22.55
CA GLY A 114 9.40 3.02 22.29
C GLY A 114 8.67 2.17 21.24
N TYR A 115 9.36 1.17 20.66
CA TYR A 115 8.72 0.27 19.68
C TYR A 115 7.54 -0.52 20.26
N ARG A 116 7.54 -0.81 21.57
CA ARG A 116 6.41 -1.46 22.25
C ARG A 116 5.18 -0.56 22.29
N GLU A 117 5.36 0.70 22.66
CA GLU A 117 4.27 1.68 22.75
C GLU A 117 3.68 2.00 21.37
N ILE A 118 4.51 1.99 20.33
CA ILE A 118 4.04 2.06 18.94
C ILE A 118 3.14 0.88 18.61
N VAL A 119 3.54 -0.34 18.99
CA VAL A 119 2.71 -1.54 18.76
C VAL A 119 1.40 -1.44 19.54
N ASP A 120 1.44 -1.02 20.80
CA ASP A 120 0.24 -0.91 21.64
C ASP A 120 -0.77 0.11 21.05
N ARG A 121 -0.29 1.27 20.58
CA ARG A 121 -1.14 2.26 19.89
C ARG A 121 -1.72 1.71 18.59
N VAL A 122 -0.91 1.00 17.81
CA VAL A 122 -1.36 0.40 16.55
C VAL A 122 -2.39 -0.70 16.77
N VAL A 123 -2.24 -1.52 17.82
CA VAL A 123 -3.21 -2.56 18.18
C VAL A 123 -4.48 -1.97 18.78
N ALA A 124 -4.37 -0.86 19.53
CA ALA A 124 -5.54 -0.15 20.05
C ALA A 124 -6.41 0.46 18.93
N GLU A 125 -5.77 0.98 17.87
CA GLU A 125 -6.47 1.58 16.73
C GLU A 125 -6.86 0.53 15.67
N PHE A 126 -6.06 -0.53 15.52
CA PHE A 126 -6.27 -1.63 14.60
C PHE A 126 -6.12 -2.99 15.33
N PRO A 127 -7.18 -3.47 16.00
CA PRO A 127 -7.12 -4.73 16.77
C PRO A 127 -6.88 -5.97 15.90
N GLU A 128 -7.15 -5.88 14.59
CA GLU A 128 -6.89 -6.95 13.63
C GLU A 128 -5.44 -6.96 13.10
N ALA A 129 -4.65 -5.94 13.42
CA ALA A 129 -3.29 -5.80 12.92
C ALA A 129 -2.34 -6.77 13.64
N LYS A 130 -1.61 -7.57 12.86
CA LYS A 130 -0.54 -8.46 13.36
C LYS A 130 0.79 -7.71 13.55
N THR A 131 0.71 -6.47 14.00
CA THR A 131 1.88 -5.58 14.13
C THR A 131 2.77 -6.08 15.26
N SER A 132 4.05 -6.26 14.99
CA SER A 132 5.05 -6.69 15.98
C SER A 132 6.17 -5.67 16.08
N THR A 133 6.92 -5.68 17.18
CA THR A 133 8.11 -4.83 17.34
C THR A 133 9.13 -5.04 16.21
N ARG A 134 9.24 -6.28 15.71
CA ARG A 134 10.08 -6.62 14.56
C ARG A 134 9.60 -5.97 13.27
N SER A 135 8.28 -5.94 13.04
CA SER A 135 7.68 -5.27 11.88
C SER A 135 7.91 -3.76 11.94
N VAL A 136 7.73 -3.15 13.11
CA VAL A 136 7.98 -1.72 13.34
C VAL A 136 9.47 -1.37 13.14
N ALA A 137 10.37 -2.19 13.66
CA ALA A 137 11.82 -2.01 13.47
C ALA A 137 12.23 -2.12 11.99
N SER A 138 11.60 -3.01 11.22
CA SER A 138 11.80 -3.13 9.78
C SER A 138 11.38 -1.85 9.05
N VAL A 139 10.20 -1.31 9.37
CA VAL A 139 9.71 -0.04 8.80
C VAL A 139 10.64 1.12 9.16
N ALA A 140 11.09 1.20 10.42
CA ALA A 140 12.06 2.19 10.85
C ALA A 140 13.39 2.10 10.06
N ALA A 141 13.88 0.89 9.79
CA ALA A 141 15.09 0.69 8.98
C ALA A 141 14.90 1.16 7.53
N VAL A 142 13.74 0.88 6.93
CA VAL A 142 13.39 1.35 5.58
C VAL A 142 13.29 2.88 5.55
N LEU A 143 12.69 3.51 6.55
CA LEU A 143 12.59 4.97 6.65
C LEU A 143 13.97 5.63 6.77
N ARG A 144 14.86 5.08 7.60
CA ARG A 144 16.26 5.56 7.69
C ARG A 144 16.99 5.42 6.35
N LYS A 145 16.77 4.32 5.62
CA LYS A 145 17.33 4.12 4.27
C LYS A 145 16.81 5.14 3.27
N LYS A 146 15.57 5.61 3.44
CA LYS A 146 14.95 6.68 2.63
C LYS A 146 15.35 8.10 3.07
N GLY A 147 16.24 8.24 4.05
CA GLY A 147 16.73 9.54 4.53
C GLY A 147 15.81 10.20 5.56
N VAL A 148 14.78 9.51 6.06
CA VAL A 148 13.94 10.00 7.16
C VAL A 148 14.68 9.80 8.48
N GLU A 149 14.79 10.87 9.28
CA GLU A 149 15.47 10.84 10.57
C GLU A 149 14.60 10.13 11.62
N VAL A 150 14.72 8.80 11.65
CA VAL A 150 14.02 7.96 12.65
C VAL A 150 14.97 7.63 13.80
N PRO A 151 14.64 8.01 15.05
CA PRO A 151 15.46 7.74 16.23
C PRO A 151 15.84 6.25 16.33
N ARG A 152 17.09 5.96 16.66
CA ARG A 152 17.54 4.59 16.92
C ARG A 152 17.05 4.13 18.29
N ARG A 153 15.93 3.43 18.31
CA ARG A 153 15.35 2.81 19.50
C ARG A 153 15.86 1.37 19.64
N ARG A 154 16.09 0.93 20.88
CA ARG A 154 16.55 -0.42 21.24
C ARG A 154 15.38 -1.29 21.67
#